data_AF-A0A2G9WV72-F1
#
_entry.id   AF-A0A2G9WV72-F1
#
_cell.length_a   1.000
_cell.length_b   1.000
_cell.length_c   1.000
_cell.angle_alpha   90.00
_cell.angle_beta   90.00
_cell.angle_gamma   90.00
#
_symmetry.space_group_name_H-M   'P 1'
#
loop_
_entity.id
_entity.type
_entity.pdbx_description
1 polymer ?
#
loop_
_entity_poly.entity_id
_entity_poly.type
_entity_poly.pdbx_seq_one_letter_code
_entity_poly.pdbx_strand_id
1 'polypeptide(L)' 'MSIDFTEAEVRALVAMRELTVSRVDGGWEREGDLMSPPVTIPDAIMAPLVVRGLAEVLEDDMGVYAQLTVLGNELMRSRW' A
#
# COMPACT_ATOMS: atom_id res chain seq x y z
N MET A 1 -8.19 -13.80 -16.10
CA MET A 1 -7.96 -12.36 -16.24
C MET A 1 -6.57 -12.09 -15.67
N SER A 2 -5.58 -11.73 -16.49
CA SER A 2 -4.28 -11.29 -15.97
C SER A 2 -4.47 -9.88 -15.45
N ILE A 3 -4.18 -9.65 -14.17
CA ILE A 3 -4.06 -8.30 -13.64
C ILE A 3 -2.60 -7.92 -13.84
N ASP A 4 -2.37 -6.98 -14.76
CA ASP A 4 -1.07 -6.39 -15.01
C ASP A 4 -0.86 -5.26 -14.01
N PHE A 5 0.19 -5.39 -13.21
CA PHE A 5 0.61 -4.37 -12.26
C PHE A 5 1.80 -3.62 -12.83
N THR A 6 1.81 -2.31 -12.66
CA THR A 6 3.01 -1.50 -12.85
C THR A 6 4.03 -1.82 -11.76
N GLU A 7 5.32 -1.58 -12.02
CA GLU A 7 6.36 -1.76 -11.02
C GLU A 7 6.09 -0.91 -9.76
N ALA A 8 5.55 0.29 -9.94
CA ALA A 8 5.19 1.19 -8.84
C ALA A 8 4.06 0.62 -7.96
N GLU A 9 3.03 0.03 -8.58
CA GLU A 9 1.95 -0.66 -7.84
C GLU A 9 2.49 -1.87 -7.09
N VAL A 10 3.39 -2.66 -7.68
CA VAL A 10 4.04 -3.78 -6.99
C VAL A 10 4.84 -3.30 -5.78
N ARG A 11 5.66 -2.24 -5.94
CA ARG A 11 6.44 -1.67 -4.84
C ARG A 11 5.56 -1.14 -3.71
N ALA A 12 4.44 -0.50 -4.04
CA ALA A 12 3.46 -0.04 -3.07
C ALA A 12 2.83 -1.21 -2.29
N LEU A 13 2.43 -2.29 -2.98
CA LEU A 13 1.89 -3.49 -2.34
C LEU A 13 2.92 -4.18 -1.42
N VAL A 14 4.19 -4.25 -1.84
CA VAL A 14 5.30 -4.75 -1.00
C VAL A 14 5.46 -3.88 0.25
N ALA A 15 5.45 -2.56 0.10
CA ALA A 15 5.62 -1.63 1.21
C ALA A 15 4.50 -1.76 2.28
N MET A 16 3.27 -2.00 1.84
CA MET A 16 2.10 -2.20 2.71
C MET A 16 1.99 -3.61 3.31
N ARG A 17 2.82 -4.57 2.88
CA ARG A 17 2.73 -5.97 3.35
C ARG A 17 3.06 -6.10 4.83
N GLU A 18 4.06 -5.36 5.29
CA GLU A 18 4.60 -5.49 6.63
C GLU A 18 3.96 -4.50 7.61
N LEU A 19 3.52 -3.34 7.12
CA LEU A 19 3.01 -2.22 7.93
C LEU A 19 1.99 -1.38 7.16
N THR A 20 1.18 -0.63 7.90
CA THR A 20 0.29 0.42 7.34
C THR A 20 1.11 1.59 6.79
N VAL A 21 0.54 2.34 5.85
CA VAL A 21 1.08 3.62 5.37
C VAL A 21 0.17 4.75 5.81
N SER A 22 0.72 5.83 6.32
CA SER A 22 -0.03 6.98 6.81
C SER A 22 -0.24 8.00 5.71
N ARG A 23 -1.37 8.71 5.75
CA ARG A 23 -1.67 9.80 4.82
C ARG A 23 -0.73 10.99 5.07
N VAL A 24 -0.18 11.55 4.00
CA VAL A 24 0.62 12.79 4.02
C VAL A 24 0.22 13.72 2.88
N ASP A 25 0.74 14.95 2.87
CA ASP A 25 0.51 15.89 1.78
C ASP A 25 1.03 15.34 0.44
N GLY A 26 0.10 14.99 -0.45
CA GLY A 26 0.42 14.49 -1.80
C GLY A 26 0.53 12.97 -1.94
N GLY A 27 0.28 12.19 -0.88
CA GLY A 27 0.29 10.73 -0.98
C GLY A 27 0.26 10.01 0.37
N TRP A 28 1.06 8.96 0.46
CA TRP A 28 1.12 8.04 1.60
C TRP A 28 2.56 7.73 1.94
N GLU A 29 2.87 7.67 3.21
CA GLU A 29 4.22 7.38 3.68
C GLU A 29 4.24 6.30 4.73
N ARG A 30 5.24 5.44 4.60
CA ARG A 30 5.67 4.54 5.66
C ARG A 30 7.01 5.04 6.15
N GLU A 31 7.11 5.32 7.45
CA GLU A 31 8.40 5.58 8.07
C GLU A 31 9.31 4.36 7.89
N GLY A 32 10.58 4.64 7.59
CA GLY A 32 11.60 3.60 7.51
C GLY A 32 12.09 3.21 8.90
N ASP A 33 12.71 2.03 8.98
CA ASP A 33 13.51 1.63 10.11
C ASP A 33 14.95 1.28 9.65
N LEU A 34 15.76 0.76 10.56
CA LEU A 34 17.15 0.36 10.28
C LEU A 34 17.26 -0.71 9.18
N MET A 35 16.22 -1.49 8.93
CA MET A 35 16.22 -2.60 7.96
C MET A 35 15.43 -2.29 6.69
N SER A 36 14.62 -1.23 6.70
CA SER A 36 13.70 -0.92 5.61
C SER A 36 13.62 0.59 5.38
N PRO A 37 14.02 1.12 4.20
CA PRO A 37 13.98 2.56 3.93
C PRO A 37 12.55 3.11 3.98
N PRO A 38 12.39 4.43 4.20
CA PRO A 38 11.08 5.07 4.09
C PRO A 38 10.54 4.89 2.67
N VAL A 39 9.21 4.78 2.57
CA VAL A 39 8.53 4.63 1.29
C VAL A 39 7.46 5.69 1.17
N THR A 40 7.48 6.42 0.06
CA THR A 40 6.41 7.32 -0.35
C THR A 40 5.65 6.70 -1.51
N ILE A 41 4.32 6.60 -1.37
CA ILE A 41 3.40 6.09 -2.37
C ILE A 41 2.53 7.25 -2.84
N PRO A 42 2.62 7.67 -4.12
CA PRO A 42 1.76 8.71 -4.66
C PRO A 42 0.28 8.29 -4.69
N ASP A 43 -0.63 9.26 -4.60
CA ASP A 43 -2.08 9.00 -4.72
C ASP A 43 -2.46 8.33 -6.04
N ALA A 44 -1.78 8.69 -7.13
CA ALA A 44 -1.99 8.07 -8.43
C ALA A 44 -1.69 6.57 -8.44
N ILE A 45 -0.90 6.08 -7.48
CA ILE A 45 -0.61 4.64 -7.30
C ILE A 45 -1.55 4.03 -6.26
N MET A 46 -1.81 4.73 -5.15
CA MET A 46 -2.69 4.19 -4.11
C MET A 46 -4.14 4.04 -4.56
N ALA A 47 -4.69 5.05 -5.25
CA ALA A 47 -6.11 5.05 -5.63
C ALA A 47 -6.50 3.84 -6.49
N PRO A 48 -5.73 3.44 -7.53
CA PRO A 48 -5.99 2.20 -8.27
C PRO A 48 -5.94 0.93 -7.41
N LEU A 49 -5.09 0.85 -6.39
CA LEU A 49 -5.02 -0.31 -5.50
C LEU A 49 -6.26 -0.42 -4.61
N VAL A 50 -6.75 0.73 -4.13
CA VAL A 50 -8.00 0.82 -3.36
C VAL A 50 -9.22 0.47 -4.22
N VAL A 51 -9.30 1.02 -5.44
CA VAL A 51 -10.40 0.73 -6.38
C VAL A 51 -10.46 -0.76 -6.75
N ARG A 52 -9.29 -1.42 -6.86
CA ARG A 52 -9.21 -2.87 -7.10
C ARG A 52 -9.46 -3.72 -5.85
N GLY A 53 -9.70 -3.10 -4.69
CA GLY A 53 -9.94 -3.79 -3.42
C GLY A 53 -8.71 -4.48 -2.85
N LEU A 54 -7.50 -4.09 -3.25
CA LEU A 54 -6.24 -4.65 -2.78
C LEU A 54 -5.70 -3.92 -1.55
N ALA A 55 -6.06 -2.65 -1.42
CA ALA A 55 -5.80 -1.83 -0.25
C ALA A 55 -7.11 -1.21 0.24
N GLU A 56 -7.16 -0.86 1.52
CA GLU A 56 -8.26 -0.09 2.11
C GLU A 56 -7.70 1.10 2.88
N VAL A 57 -8.48 2.18 2.91
CA VAL A 57 -8.18 3.39 3.68
C VAL A 57 -9.05 3.38 4.92
N LEU A 58 -8.41 3.58 6.07
CA LEU A 58 -9.01 3.60 7.38
C LEU A 58 -8.66 4.93 8.06
N GLU A 59 -9.50 5.33 9.00
CA GLU A 59 -9.32 6.53 9.80
C GLU A 59 -9.59 6.19 11.27
N ASP A 60 -8.70 6.62 12.14
CA ASP A 60 -8.85 6.53 13.59
C ASP A 60 -8.39 7.82 14.28
N ASP A 61 -8.32 7.80 15.61
CA ASP A 61 -7.94 8.96 16.43
C ASP A 61 -6.49 9.45 16.16
N MET A 62 -5.65 8.63 15.51
CA MET A 62 -4.26 8.95 15.16
C MET A 62 -4.12 9.48 13.72
N GLY A 63 -5.15 9.32 12.88
CA GLY A 63 -5.21 9.87 11.53
C GLY A 63 -5.69 8.87 10.48
N VAL A 64 -5.39 9.19 9.22
CA VAL A 64 -5.78 8.37 8.06
C VAL A 64 -4.61 7.49 7.65
N TYR A 65 -4.85 6.20 7.45
CA TYR A 65 -3.85 5.24 7.00
C TYR A 65 -4.44 4.27 5.99
N ALA A 66 -3.57 3.59 5.25
CA ALA A 66 -3.94 2.52 4.34
C ALA A 66 -3.21 1.24 4.68
N GLN A 67 -3.88 0.12 4.45
CA GLN A 67 -3.34 -1.23 4.64
C GLN A 67 -3.80 -2.16 3.51
N LEU A 68 -3.14 -3.31 3.37
CA LEU A 68 -3.62 -4.36 2.46
C LEU A 68 -4.92 -4.97 2.98
N THR A 69 -5.87 -5.20 2.08
CA THR A 69 -7.04 -6.04 2.38
C THR A 69 -6.66 -7.52 2.48
N VAL A 70 -7.62 -8.39 2.81
CA VAL A 70 -7.42 -9.85 2.72
C VAL A 70 -6.99 -10.25 1.31
N LEU A 71 -7.66 -9.72 0.28
CA LEU A 71 -7.32 -10.01 -1.12
C LEU A 71 -5.92 -9.50 -1.48
N GLY A 72 -5.55 -8.29 -1.03
CA GLY A 72 -4.21 -7.75 -1.23
C GLY A 72 -3.13 -8.64 -0.60
N ASN A 73 -3.37 -9.12 0.63
CA ASN A 73 -2.47 -10.04 1.31
C ASN A 73 -2.35 -11.41 0.60
N GLU A 74 -3.47 -11.98 0.15
CA GLU A 74 -3.48 -13.24 -0.59
C GLU A 74 -2.72 -13.15 -1.92
N LEU A 75 -2.89 -12.04 -2.65
CA LEU A 75 -2.14 -11.75 -3.86
C LEU A 75 -0.63 -11.73 -3.60
N MET A 76 -0.18 -11.09 -2.53
CA MET A 76 1.23 -11.00 -2.18
C MET A 76 1.83 -12.35 -1.78
N ARG A 77 1.03 -13.26 -1.19
CA ARG A 77 1.48 -14.61 -0.79
C ARG A 77 1.52 -15.62 -1.94
N SER A 78 0.74 -15.39 -3.00
CA SER A 78 0.56 -16.36 -4.10
C SER A 78 1.47 -16.11 -5.30
N ARG A 79 2.14 -14.96 -5.36
CA ARG A 79 2.92 -14.53 -6.52
C ARG A 79 4.42 -14.34 -6.28
N TRP A 80 4.93 -14.61 -5.07
CA TRP A 80 6.32 -14.40 -4.66
C TRP A 80 6.76 -15.42 -3.59
#